data_AF-A0A2Z7BY02-F1
#
_entry.id   AF-A0A2Z7BY02-F1
#
_cell.length_a   1.000
_cell.length_b   1.000
_cell.length_c   1.000
_cell.angle_alpha   90.00
_cell.angle_beta   90.00
_cell.angle_gamma   90.00
#
_symmetry.space_group_name_H-M   'P 1'
#
loop_
_entity.id
_entity.type
_entity.pdbx_description
1 polymer ?
#
loop_
_entity_poly.entity_id
_entity_poly.type
_entity_poly.pdbx_seq_one_letter_code
_entity_poly.pdbx_strand_id
1 'polypeptide(L)'
;MLSLATFQLRRSAKRWWRGASRALEETGVGISWNSFCTAFRQEYIPESYVNARECEFDNLVQGTMSVGEYARRFSSLLAYFPHASGLERAKRNKFLE
;
A
#
# COMPACT_ATOMS: atom_id res chain seq x y z
N MET A 1 0.59 -11.14 -14.40
CA MET A 1 1.06 -10.20 -13.37
C MET A 1 1.73 -10.91 -12.20
N LEU A 2 1.05 -11.88 -11.55
CA LEU A 2 1.63 -12.66 -10.45
C LEU A 2 2.96 -13.35 -10.80
N SER A 3 3.03 -14.07 -11.92
CA SER A 3 4.24 -14.77 -12.37
C SER A 3 5.44 -13.84 -12.58
N LEU A 4 5.21 -12.63 -13.11
CA LEU A 4 6.25 -11.63 -13.31
C LEU A 4 6.74 -11.07 -11.98
N ALA A 5 5.82 -10.74 -11.06
CA ALA A 5 6.20 -10.19 -9.76
C ALA A 5 6.97 -11.20 -8.91
N THR A 6 6.54 -12.47 -8.91
CA THR A 6 7.24 -13.54 -8.17
C THR A 6 8.61 -13.85 -8.77
N PHE A 7 8.77 -13.69 -10.08
CA PHE A 7 10.06 -13.79 -10.76
C PHE A 7 11.05 -12.67 -10.36
N GLN A 8 10.53 -11.47 -10.09
CA GLN A 8 11.35 -10.32 -9.64
C GLN A 8 11.81 -10.43 -8.17
N LEU A 9 11.28 -11.37 -7.39
CA LEU A 9 11.71 -11.56 -6.01
C LEU A 9 13.14 -12.13 -5.96
N ARG A 10 14.00 -11.49 -5.17
CA ARG A 10 15.41 -11.89 -5.00
C ARG A 10 15.71 -12.20 -3.55
N ARG A 11 16.71 -13.07 -3.33
CA ARG A 11 17.29 -13.39 -2.01
C ARG A 11 16.23 -13.74 -0.95
N SER A 12 16.08 -12.92 0.09
CA SER A 12 15.14 -13.11 1.21
C SER A 12 13.69 -13.14 0.72
N ALA A 13 13.30 -12.25 -0.19
CA ALA A 13 11.94 -12.18 -0.69
C ALA A 13 11.51 -13.44 -1.45
N LYS A 14 12.44 -14.04 -2.22
CA LYS A 14 12.18 -15.33 -2.89
C LYS A 14 12.06 -16.50 -1.90
N ARG A 15 12.82 -16.48 -0.80
CA ARG A 15 12.70 -17.50 0.26
C ARG A 15 11.38 -17.38 0.99
N TRP A 16 11.02 -16.17 1.42
CA TRP A 16 9.75 -15.87 2.05
C TRP A 16 8.56 -16.31 1.18
N TRP A 17 8.54 -15.91 -0.11
CA TRP A 17 7.41 -16.21 -0.98
C TRP A 17 7.15 -17.71 -1.15
N ARG A 18 8.20 -18.56 -1.13
CA ARG A 18 8.03 -20.02 -1.16
C ARG A 18 7.33 -20.59 0.07
N GLY A 19 7.52 -19.96 1.24
CA GLY A 19 6.81 -20.34 2.46
C GLY A 19 5.38 -19.78 2.46
N ALA A 20 5.24 -18.50 2.15
CA ALA A 20 3.94 -17.83 2.09
C ALA A 20 3.00 -18.47 1.06
N SER A 21 3.51 -18.86 -0.13
CA SER A 21 2.70 -19.51 -1.16
C SER A 21 2.15 -20.86 -0.71
N ARG A 22 2.95 -21.65 0.03
CA ARG A 22 2.51 -22.93 0.59
C ARG A 22 1.41 -22.75 1.64
N ALA A 23 1.59 -21.81 2.56
CA ALA A 23 0.56 -21.48 3.55
C ALA A 23 -0.74 -20.99 2.88
N LEU A 24 -0.65 -20.23 1.78
CA LEU A 24 -1.82 -19.79 1.01
C LEU A 24 -2.53 -20.95 0.28
N GLU A 25 -1.80 -21.96 -0.17
CA GLU A 25 -2.37 -23.18 -0.74
C GLU A 25 -3.07 -24.03 0.34
N GLU A 26 -2.46 -24.18 1.52
CA GLU A 26 -3.02 -24.94 2.66
C GLU A 26 -4.30 -24.33 3.24
N THR A 27 -4.42 -23.00 3.21
CA THR A 27 -5.62 -22.27 3.66
C THR A 27 -6.77 -22.29 2.64
N GLY A 28 -6.56 -22.84 1.44
CA GLY A 28 -7.57 -22.92 0.39
C GLY A 28 -7.95 -21.58 -0.26
N VAL A 29 -7.27 -20.49 0.10
CA VAL A 29 -7.52 -19.13 -0.43
C VAL A 29 -7.13 -19.00 -1.90
N GLY A 30 -6.23 -19.88 -2.37
CA GLY A 30 -5.75 -19.90 -3.75
C GLY A 30 -4.80 -18.75 -4.06
N ILE A 31 -3.73 -19.03 -4.81
CA ILE A 31 -2.73 -18.02 -5.13
C ILE A 31 -3.22 -17.13 -6.28
N SER A 32 -3.66 -15.93 -5.93
CA SER A 32 -4.02 -14.85 -6.85
C SER A 32 -3.11 -13.64 -6.69
N TRP A 33 -3.14 -12.73 -7.66
CA TRP A 33 -2.45 -11.44 -7.56
C TRP A 33 -2.83 -10.67 -6.29
N ASN A 34 -4.12 -10.72 -5.91
CA ASN A 34 -4.61 -10.04 -4.72
C ASN A 34 -4.02 -10.66 -3.44
N SER A 35 -4.04 -11.99 -3.32
CA SER A 35 -3.44 -12.69 -2.17
C SER A 35 -1.94 -12.43 -2.03
N PHE A 36 -1.21 -12.38 -3.16
CA PHE A 36 0.22 -12.01 -3.18
C PHE A 36 0.42 -10.60 -2.65
N CYS A 37 -0.34 -9.62 -3.15
CA CYS A 37 -0.23 -8.23 -2.71
C CYS A 37 -0.52 -8.08 -1.22
N THR A 38 -1.55 -8.76 -0.70
CA THR A 38 -1.88 -8.73 0.73
C THR A 38 -0.75 -9.31 1.58
N ALA A 39 -0.30 -10.54 1.26
CA ALA A 39 0.77 -11.19 2.00
C ALA A 39 2.10 -10.39 1.92
N PHE A 40 2.42 -9.86 0.75
CA PHE A 40 3.61 -9.05 0.54
C PHE A 40 3.58 -7.75 1.34
N ARG A 41 2.44 -7.08 1.40
CA ARG A 41 2.27 -5.87 2.24
C ARG A 41 2.41 -6.21 3.72
N GLN A 42 1.80 -7.29 4.19
CA GLN A 42 1.91 -7.70 5.59
C GLN A 42 3.34 -8.03 6.02
N GLU A 43 4.12 -8.68 5.15
CA GLU A 43 5.51 -9.04 5.45
C GLU A 43 6.46 -7.82 5.41
N TYR A 44 6.34 -6.97 4.39
CA TYR A 44 7.35 -5.95 4.10
C TYR A 44 6.93 -4.52 4.45
N ILE A 45 5.65 -4.30 4.77
CA ILE A 45 5.12 -3.00 5.18
C ILE A 45 4.59 -3.14 6.62
N PRO A 46 5.42 -2.81 7.62
CA PRO A 46 4.99 -2.82 9.01
C PRO A 46 3.78 -1.91 9.23
N GLU A 47 2.89 -2.30 10.13
CA GLU A 47 1.73 -1.48 10.52
C GLU A 47 2.17 -0.10 11.04
N SER A 48 3.28 -0.03 11.78
CA SER A 48 3.87 1.24 12.23
C SER A 48 4.25 2.17 11.09
N TYR A 49 4.68 1.63 9.94
CA TYR A 49 4.98 2.41 8.75
C TYR A 49 3.69 2.94 8.11
N VAL A 50 2.63 2.12 8.06
CA VAL A 50 1.31 2.56 7.56
C VAL A 50 0.75 3.66 8.44
N ASN A 51 0.74 3.47 9.76
CA ASN A 51 0.26 4.45 10.73
C ASN A 51 1.03 5.77 10.64
N ALA A 52 2.34 5.72 10.43
CA ALA A 52 3.14 6.92 10.21
C ALA A 52 2.72 7.68 8.94
N ARG A 53 2.37 6.95 7.85
CA ARG A 53 1.84 7.57 6.63
C ARG A 53 0.43 8.13 6.83
N GLU A 54 -0.42 7.49 7.63
CA GLU A 54 -1.73 8.04 8.02
C GLU A 54 -1.57 9.35 8.78
N CYS A 55 -0.70 9.39 9.80
CA CYS A 55 -0.40 10.63 10.51
C CYS A 55 0.19 11.71 9.59
N GLU A 56 1.07 11.36 8.65
CA GLU A 56 1.59 12.32 7.66
C GLU A 56 0.47 12.86 6.76
N PHE A 57 -0.49 12.00 6.38
CA PHE A 57 -1.63 12.39 5.56
C PHE A 57 -2.59 13.32 6.29
N ASP A 58 -2.94 13.01 7.54
CA ASP A 58 -3.85 13.83 8.34
C ASP A 58 -3.32 15.25 8.57
N ASN A 59 -2.00 15.35 8.74
CA ASN A 59 -1.29 16.61 8.93
C ASN A 59 -0.81 17.23 7.61
N LEU A 60 -1.12 16.64 6.45
CA LEU A 60 -0.69 17.17 5.16
C LEU A 60 -1.46 18.47 4.88
N VAL A 61 -0.71 19.57 4.85
CA VAL A 61 -1.15 20.88 4.40
C VAL A 61 -0.26 21.33 3.24
N GLN A 62 -0.79 22.14 2.32
CA GLN A 62 0.01 22.62 1.20
C GLN A 62 1.20 23.47 1.67
N GLY A 63 1.01 24.34 2.66
CA GLY A 63 2.06 25.19 3.21
C GLY A 63 2.76 26.00 2.11
N THR A 64 4.08 25.83 2.00
CA THR A 64 4.92 26.47 0.97
C THR A 64 5.07 25.65 -0.31
N MET A 65 4.46 24.47 -0.39
CA MET A 65 4.54 23.60 -1.55
C MET A 65 3.75 24.17 -2.72
N SER A 66 4.25 23.95 -3.94
CA SER A 66 3.42 24.16 -5.12
C SER A 66 2.25 23.18 -5.14
N VAL A 67 1.16 23.55 -5.79
CA VAL A 67 -0.02 22.68 -5.95
C VAL A 67 0.36 21.32 -6.55
N GLY A 68 1.30 21.29 -7.50
CA GLY A 68 1.78 20.06 -8.11
C GLY A 68 2.55 19.16 -7.14
N GLU A 69 3.40 19.72 -6.28
CA GLU A 69 4.14 18.95 -5.27
C GLU A 69 3.20 18.41 -4.19
N TYR A 70 2.26 19.25 -3.74
CA TYR A 70 1.23 18.83 -2.79
C TYR A 70 0.39 17.68 -3.36
N ALA A 71 -0.10 17.82 -4.59
CA ALA A 71 -0.88 16.76 -5.24
C ALA A 71 -0.08 15.45 -5.36
N ARG A 72 1.21 15.51 -5.71
CA ARG A 72 2.06 14.32 -5.77
C ARG A 72 2.25 13.65 -4.41
N ARG A 73 2.49 14.43 -3.35
CA ARG A 73 2.60 13.92 -1.97
C ARG A 73 1.29 13.29 -1.51
N PHE A 74 0.19 13.98 -1.74
CA PHE A 74 -1.15 13.50 -1.45
C PHE A 74 -1.45 12.16 -2.13
N SER A 75 -1.24 12.06 -3.45
CA SER A 75 -1.44 10.80 -4.19
C SER A 75 -0.52 9.67 -3.71
N SER A 76 0.74 9.99 -3.36
CA SER A 76 1.68 9.00 -2.82
C SER A 76 1.22 8.44 -1.48
N LEU A 77 0.70 9.28 -0.58
CA LEU A 77 0.20 8.85 0.72
C LEU A 77 -1.07 7.99 0.56
N LEU A 78 -1.97 8.37 -0.35
CA LEU A 78 -3.19 7.60 -0.63
C LEU A 78 -2.95 6.16 -1.09
N ALA A 79 -1.83 5.88 -1.77
CA ALA A 79 -1.50 4.53 -2.23
C ALA A 79 -1.27 3.52 -1.08
N TYR A 80 -1.05 4.02 0.14
CA TYR A 80 -0.84 3.19 1.33
C TYR A 80 -2.14 2.84 2.07
N PHE A 81 -3.27 3.46 1.73
CA PHE A 81 -4.55 3.26 2.41
C PHE A 81 -5.52 2.45 1.54
N PRO A 82 -5.69 1.13 1.81
CA PRO A 82 -6.59 0.28 1.03
C PRO A 82 -8.07 0.70 1.14
N HIS A 83 -8.44 1.38 2.24
CA HIS A 83 -9.80 1.83 2.55
C HIS A 83 -10.08 3.30 2.18
N ALA A 84 -9.18 3.95 1.43
CA ALA A 84 -9.31 5.36 1.06
C ALA A 84 -10.55 5.69 0.20
N SER A 85 -11.32 4.70 -0.24
CA SER A 85 -12.64 4.91 -0.85
C SER A 85 -13.61 5.67 0.08
N GLY A 86 -13.46 5.55 1.41
CA GLY A 86 -14.17 6.41 2.37
C GLY A 86 -13.59 7.83 2.46
N LEU A 87 -12.26 7.96 2.35
CA LEU A 87 -11.57 9.25 2.33
C LEU A 87 -11.86 10.06 1.07
N GLU A 88 -12.09 9.45 -0.10
CA GLU A 88 -12.53 10.14 -1.34
C GLU A 88 -13.70 11.10 -1.08
N ARG A 89 -14.61 10.73 -0.16
CA ARG A 89 -15.77 11.55 0.22
C ARG A 89 -15.39 12.74 1.12
N ALA A 90 -14.35 12.61 1.96
CA ALA A 90 -13.79 13.70 2.76
C ALA A 90 -12.82 14.60 1.95
N LYS A 91 -12.14 14.04 0.93
CA LYS A 91 -11.16 14.73 0.05
C LYS A 91 -11.76 15.85 -0.81
N ARG A 92 -13.07 15.80 -1.11
CA ARG A 92 -13.74 16.86 -1.88
C ARG A 92 -13.81 18.19 -1.12
N ASN A 93 -13.85 18.15 0.21
CA ASN A 93 -14.04 19.35 1.03
C ASN A 93 -12.72 20.08 1.33
N LYS A 94 -11.59 19.37 1.41
CA LYS A 94 -10.27 19.97 1.68
C LYS A 94 -9.59 20.63 0.46
N PHE A 95 -10.09 20.40 -0.75
CA PHE A 95 -9.54 21.00 -1.98
C PHE A 95 -10.19 22.34 -2.36
N LEU A 96 -11.25 22.75 -1.65
CA LEU A 96 -12.08 23.93 -1.96
C LEU A 96 -12.03 25.02 -0.88
N GLU A 97 -11.24 24.86 0.18
CA GLU A 97 -10.93 25.91 1.16
C GLU A 97 -9.55 26.51 0.90
#